data_AF-A0A8C6HPH0-F1
#
_entry.id   AF-A0A8C6HPH0-F1
#
_cell.length_a   1.000
_cell.length_b   1.000
_cell.length_c   1.000
_cell.angle_alpha   90.00
_cell.angle_beta   90.00
_cell.angle_gamma   90.00
#
_symmetry.space_group_name_H-M   'P 1'
#
loop_
_entity.id
_entity.type
_entity.pdbx_description
1 polymer ?
#
loop_
_entity_poly.entity_id
_entity_poly.type
_entity_poly.pdbx_seq_one_letter_code
_entity_poly.pdbx_strand_id
1 'polypeptide(L)'
;MGDARDLCPHLDCIGEVTKEDLLLKSKGTCQSCGVAGPNLWACLQVTCPYVGCGESFADHSSIHAQVKKHNLTVNLTTFRVWCYACEREVFLEQRLAVHLASSSARLSEQDSPPPSHPLKAVPIAVADEGESESEDDDLKPRGLTGMKNLGNSCYMNAALQALSNCPPLTQFFLECGGLVRTDKKPALCKSYQKLISEVWHKKRPSPCFF
;
A
#
# COMPACT_ATOMS: atom_id res chain seq x y z
N MET A 1 -17.99 -7.11 10.51
CA MET A 1 -17.77 -5.98 11.44
C MET A 1 -16.26 -5.83 11.64
N GLY A 2 -15.62 -4.81 11.06
CA GLY A 2 -14.25 -4.46 11.43
C GLY A 2 -14.28 -3.73 12.76
N ASP A 3 -13.56 -4.25 13.75
CA ASP A 3 -13.58 -3.73 15.12
C ASP A 3 -13.01 -2.30 15.13
N ALA A 4 -13.70 -1.36 15.76
CA ALA A 4 -13.29 0.04 15.90
C ALA A 4 -12.02 0.21 16.78
N ARG A 5 -11.45 -0.89 17.24
CA ARG A 5 -10.30 -0.98 18.14
C ARG A 5 -8.94 -0.84 17.45
N ASP A 6 -8.88 -0.79 16.13
CA ASP A 6 -7.60 -0.68 15.40
C ASP A 6 -7.22 0.76 14.99
N LEU A 7 -8.09 1.72 15.32
CA LEU A 7 -7.82 3.14 15.07
C LEU A 7 -6.92 3.71 16.17
N CYS A 8 -5.86 4.39 15.75
CA CYS A 8 -5.00 5.11 16.68
C CYS A 8 -5.72 6.36 17.21
N PRO A 9 -5.99 6.46 18.53
CA PRO A 9 -6.70 7.60 19.11
C PRO A 9 -5.95 8.93 18.96
N HIS A 10 -4.65 8.88 18.65
CA HIS A 10 -3.84 10.06 18.45
C HIS A 10 -4.08 10.72 17.08
N LEU A 11 -4.72 10.02 16.12
CA LEU A 11 -5.08 10.60 14.81
C LEU A 11 -6.05 11.77 14.93
N ASP A 12 -6.82 11.83 16.01
CA ASP A 12 -7.76 12.92 16.30
C ASP A 12 -7.03 14.21 16.72
N CYS A 13 -5.76 14.11 17.13
CA CYS A 13 -4.93 15.25 17.52
C CYS A 13 -4.17 15.89 16.34
N ILE A 14 -4.37 15.39 15.12
CA ILE A 14 -3.72 15.94 13.92
C ILE A 14 -4.51 17.17 13.44
N GLY A 15 -3.79 18.26 13.16
CA GLY A 15 -4.37 19.46 12.54
C GLY A 15 -4.70 19.27 11.05
N GLU A 16 -5.13 20.32 10.37
CA GLU A 16 -5.18 20.28 8.90
C GLU A 16 -3.75 20.20 8.35
N VAL A 17 -3.43 19.08 7.72
CA VAL A 17 -2.12 18.86 7.08
C VAL A 17 -2.37 18.89 5.58
N THR A 18 -1.98 19.99 4.95
CA THR A 18 -2.12 20.16 3.50
C THR A 18 -0.96 19.47 2.78
N LYS A 19 -1.23 19.02 1.56
CA LYS A 19 -0.20 18.39 0.70
C LYS A 19 0.91 19.39 0.39
N GLU A 20 0.55 20.66 0.26
CA GLU A 20 1.46 21.77 -0.02
C GLU A 20 2.45 21.98 1.12
N ASP A 21 1.99 21.89 2.38
CA ASP A 21 2.87 22.02 3.56
C ASP A 21 3.87 20.86 3.66
N LEU A 22 3.41 19.63 3.40
CA LEU A 22 4.31 18.46 3.36
C LEU A 22 5.34 18.56 2.22
N LEU A 23 4.94 19.06 1.06
CA LEU A 23 5.85 19.30 -0.07
C LEU A 23 6.87 20.41 0.21
N LEU A 24 6.51 21.41 1.02
CA LEU A 24 7.45 22.44 1.44
C LEU A 24 8.48 21.87 2.42
N LYS A 25 8.02 21.09 3.41
CA LYS A 25 8.88 20.43 4.40
C LYS A 25 9.83 19.42 3.78
N SER A 26 9.42 18.71 2.73
CA SER A 26 10.26 17.69 2.07
C SER A 26 11.47 18.27 1.34
N LYS A 27 11.46 19.57 1.03
CA LYS A 27 12.59 20.30 0.45
C LYS A 27 13.56 20.83 1.51
N GLY A 28 13.22 20.69 2.79
CA GLY A 28 14.01 21.20 3.90
C GLY A 28 15.10 20.23 4.36
N THR A 29 15.66 20.54 5.52
CA THR A 29 16.64 19.72 6.24
C THR A 29 16.14 19.43 7.65
N CYS A 30 16.79 18.49 8.34
CA CYS A 30 16.56 18.30 9.77
C CYS A 30 16.87 19.62 10.52
N GLN A 31 15.93 20.10 11.33
CA GLN A 31 16.08 21.36 12.05
C GLN A 31 17.14 21.29 13.17
N SER A 32 17.55 20.09 13.59
CA SER A 32 18.49 19.88 14.69
C SER A 32 19.93 19.63 14.25
N CYS A 33 20.16 18.90 13.14
CA CYS A 33 21.51 18.62 12.63
C CYS A 33 21.77 19.06 11.18
N GLY A 34 20.80 19.68 10.52
CA GLY A 34 20.95 20.20 9.16
C GLY A 34 21.04 19.14 8.06
N VAL A 35 20.90 17.84 8.39
CA VAL A 35 21.00 16.78 7.39
C VAL A 35 19.85 16.88 6.38
N ALA A 36 20.20 16.77 5.11
CA ALA A 36 19.28 16.74 3.99
C ALA A 36 19.20 15.32 3.42
N GLY A 37 18.14 15.02 2.66
CA GLY A 37 18.00 13.76 1.95
C GLY A 37 16.75 12.97 2.35
N PRO A 38 16.70 11.68 1.99
CA PRO A 38 15.57 10.82 2.34
C PRO A 38 15.49 10.61 3.86
N ASN A 39 14.33 10.17 4.35
CA ASN A 39 14.08 9.88 5.78
C ASN A 39 14.05 11.10 6.72
N LEU A 40 13.56 12.23 6.21
CA LEU A 40 13.07 13.32 7.04
C LEU A 40 11.63 13.04 7.48
N TRP A 41 11.31 13.39 8.72
CA TRP A 41 10.03 13.17 9.36
C TRP A 41 9.45 14.48 9.87
N ALA A 42 8.26 14.83 9.42
CA ALA A 42 7.53 16.00 9.88
C ALA A 42 6.61 15.63 11.04
N CYS A 43 6.59 16.47 12.08
CA CYS A 43 5.62 16.34 13.16
C CYS A 43 4.21 16.69 12.68
N LEU A 44 3.22 15.88 13.08
CA LEU A 44 1.81 16.07 12.71
C LEU A 44 0.98 16.76 13.81
N GLN A 45 1.59 17.12 14.93
CA GLN A 45 0.92 17.86 16.00
C GLN A 45 0.48 19.23 15.49
N VAL A 46 -0.74 19.66 15.84
CA VAL A 46 -1.25 21.01 15.53
C VAL A 46 -0.22 22.07 15.93
N THR A 47 0.05 23.02 15.03
CA THR A 47 1.03 24.12 15.20
C THR A 47 2.50 23.72 15.34
N CYS A 48 2.88 22.45 15.12
CA CYS A 48 4.28 22.05 15.20
C CYS A 48 4.94 22.00 13.80
N PRO A 49 5.82 22.96 13.45
CA PRO A 49 6.46 22.95 12.14
C PRO A 49 7.68 22.01 12.05
N TYR A 50 7.99 21.27 13.11
CA TYR A 50 9.26 20.57 13.27
C TYR A 50 9.47 19.46 12.25
N VAL A 51 10.70 19.36 11.75
CA VAL A 51 11.20 18.30 10.86
C VAL A 51 12.49 17.73 11.45
N GLY A 52 12.47 16.43 11.74
CA GLY A 52 13.61 15.67 12.28
C GLY A 52 14.14 14.65 11.29
N CYS A 53 15.41 14.25 11.41
CA CYS A 53 15.93 13.06 10.73
C CYS A 53 15.54 11.80 11.51
N GLY A 54 15.38 10.68 10.80
CA GLY A 54 15.15 9.38 11.43
C GLY A 54 16.44 8.66 11.84
N GLU A 55 16.29 7.37 12.18
CA GLU A 55 17.34 6.46 12.64
C GLU A 55 18.54 6.31 11.70
N SER A 56 18.39 6.61 10.41
CA SER A 56 19.53 6.62 9.46
C SER A 56 20.58 7.70 9.80
N PHE A 57 20.25 8.61 10.73
CA PHE A 57 21.13 9.67 11.21
C PHE A 57 21.12 9.70 12.75
N ALA A 58 20.61 10.78 13.35
CA ALA A 58 20.61 10.99 14.80
C ALA A 58 19.22 10.85 15.44
N ASP A 59 18.22 10.38 14.67
CA ASP A 59 16.86 10.12 15.12
C ASP A 59 16.16 11.28 15.85
N HIS A 60 16.43 12.50 15.38
CA HIS A 60 15.88 13.72 15.93
C HIS A 60 14.35 13.82 15.85
N SER A 61 13.69 13.02 15.01
CA SER A 61 12.23 12.92 15.01
C SER A 61 11.71 12.22 16.27
N SER A 62 12.34 11.12 16.68
CA SER A 62 11.95 10.37 17.88
C SER A 62 12.29 11.12 19.16
N ILE A 63 13.46 11.75 19.20
CA ILE A 63 13.85 12.62 20.33
C ILE A 63 12.83 13.75 20.51
N HIS A 64 12.45 14.42 19.42
CA HIS A 64 11.43 15.47 19.46
C HIS A 64 10.07 14.95 19.94
N ALA A 65 9.62 13.81 19.43
CA ALA A 65 8.37 13.18 19.84
C ALA A 65 8.33 12.92 21.34
N GLN A 66 9.41 12.39 21.92
CA GLN A 66 9.51 12.13 23.35
C GLN A 66 9.56 13.41 24.20
N VAL A 67 10.39 14.39 23.81
CA VAL A 67 10.59 15.63 24.58
C VAL A 67 9.34 16.51 24.56
N LYS A 68 8.69 16.64 23.40
CA LYS A 68 7.49 17.47 23.23
C LYS A 68 6.19 16.73 23.50
N LYS A 69 6.23 15.40 23.69
CA LYS A 69 5.06 14.52 23.76
C LYS A 69 4.16 14.64 22.53
N HIS A 70 4.79 14.76 21.35
CA HIS A 70 4.08 14.78 20.08
C HIS A 70 4.07 13.37 19.51
N ASN A 71 2.89 12.76 19.45
CA ASN A 71 2.78 11.33 19.23
C ASN A 71 2.94 10.90 17.77
N LEU A 72 2.72 11.81 16.82
CA LEU A 72 2.61 11.46 15.41
C LEU A 72 3.62 12.21 14.53
N THR A 73 4.27 11.45 13.66
CA THR A 73 5.16 11.97 12.61
C THR A 73 4.87 11.30 11.27
N VAL A 74 5.11 12.02 10.17
CA VAL A 74 5.01 11.48 8.81
C VAL A 74 6.37 11.51 8.14
N ASN A 75 6.75 10.41 7.49
CA ASN A 75 7.93 10.36 6.65
C ASN A 75 7.69 11.16 5.36
N LEU A 76 8.51 12.16 5.08
CA LEU A 76 8.36 13.06 3.94
C LEU A 76 8.72 12.43 2.59
N THR A 77 9.30 11.23 2.59
CA THR A 77 9.62 10.45 1.38
C THR A 77 8.57 9.38 1.10
N THR A 78 8.13 8.66 2.13
CA THR A 78 7.25 7.48 1.98
C THR A 78 5.80 7.75 2.36
N PHE A 79 5.50 8.91 2.96
CA PHE A 79 4.19 9.29 3.51
C PHE A 79 3.65 8.35 4.59
N ARG A 80 4.49 7.45 5.13
CA ARG A 80 4.13 6.60 6.26
C ARG A 80 4.01 7.43 7.52
N VAL A 81 2.96 7.19 8.30
CA VAL A 81 2.73 7.86 9.57
C VAL A 81 3.07 6.93 10.71
N TRP A 82 3.92 7.37 11.63
CA TRP A 82 4.28 6.61 12.82
C TRP A 82 3.66 7.23 14.06
N CYS A 83 3.09 6.39 14.92
CA CYS A 83 2.64 6.79 16.25
C CYS A 83 3.62 6.28 17.31
N TYR A 84 4.31 7.20 17.98
CA TYR A 84 5.24 6.89 19.06
C TYR A 84 4.56 6.38 20.33
N ALA A 85 3.33 6.81 20.60
CA ALA A 85 2.58 6.34 21.76
C ALA A 85 1.97 4.93 21.55
N CYS A 86 1.67 4.56 20.31
CA CYS A 86 1.14 3.23 19.97
C CYS A 86 2.21 2.26 19.46
N GLU A 87 3.44 2.76 19.26
CA GLU A 87 4.58 2.03 18.71
C GLU A 87 4.24 1.28 17.41
N ARG A 88 3.48 1.92 16.53
CA ARG A 88 2.97 1.32 15.29
C ARG A 88 2.77 2.35 14.18
N GLU A 89 2.86 1.87 12.95
CA GLU A 89 2.44 2.61 11.75
C GLU A 89 0.92 2.78 11.73
N VAL A 90 0.45 3.98 11.41
CA VAL A 90 -0.98 4.33 11.39
C VAL A 90 -1.36 4.88 10.01
N PHE A 91 -2.61 4.66 9.61
CA PHE A 91 -3.10 5.01 8.28
C PHE A 91 -4.15 6.12 8.36
N LEU A 92 -3.91 7.24 7.67
CA LEU A 92 -4.83 8.39 7.62
C LEU A 92 -6.15 8.05 6.90
N GLU A 93 -6.11 7.14 5.92
CA GLU A 93 -7.27 6.74 5.10
C GLU A 93 -8.43 6.18 5.94
N GLN A 94 -8.11 5.54 7.06
CA GLN A 94 -9.09 4.92 7.94
C GLN A 94 -9.96 5.95 8.66
N ARG A 95 -9.48 7.20 8.80
CA ARG A 95 -10.28 8.34 9.29
C ARG A 95 -11.31 8.80 8.26
N LEU A 96 -10.95 8.86 6.97
CA LEU A 96 -11.85 9.25 5.89
C LEU A 96 -13.01 8.26 5.74
N ALA A 97 -12.72 6.96 5.81
CA ALA A 97 -13.73 5.91 5.74
C ALA A 97 -14.79 6.01 6.85
N VAL A 98 -14.39 6.36 8.08
CA VAL A 98 -15.31 6.55 9.22
C VAL A 98 -16.14 7.83 9.08
N HIS A 99 -15.56 8.92 8.57
CA HIS A 99 -16.32 10.14 8.29
C HIS A 99 -17.37 9.94 7.18
N LEU A 100 -17.01 9.24 6.10
CA LEU A 100 -17.94 8.90 5.02
C LEU A 100 -19.08 7.98 5.49
N ALA A 101 -18.76 6.99 6.33
CA ALA A 101 -19.77 6.09 6.92
C ALA A 101 -20.71 6.81 7.90
N SER A 102 -20.22 7.79 8.65
CA SER A 102 -21.03 8.56 9.61
C SER A 102 -21.91 9.64 8.95
N SER A 103 -21.51 10.15 7.79
CA SER A 103 -22.34 11.09 6.99
C SER A 103 -23.48 10.43 6.19
N SER A 104 -23.53 9.09 6.11
CA SER A 104 -24.57 8.36 5.35
C SER A 104 -25.73 7.85 6.20
N ALA A 105 -25.88 8.34 7.43
CA ALA A 105 -27.06 8.07 8.25
C ALA A 105 -28.09 9.20 8.05
N ARG A 106 -29.02 9.02 7.11
CA ARG A 106 -30.45 9.45 7.13
C ARG A 106 -31.02 9.59 5.71
N LEU A 107 -31.27 8.48 5.03
CA LEU A 107 -32.44 8.34 4.14
C LEU A 107 -32.94 6.89 4.27
N SER A 108 -33.90 6.69 5.18
CA SER A 108 -34.70 5.47 5.23
C SER A 108 -35.90 5.67 4.32
N GLU A 109 -36.02 4.85 3.28
CA GLU A 109 -37.32 4.36 2.84
C GLU A 109 -37.24 2.84 2.71
N GLN A 110 -38.14 2.18 3.45
CA GLN A 110 -38.43 0.76 3.36
C GLN A 110 -39.15 0.48 2.04
N ASP A 111 -38.74 -0.54 1.30
CA ASP A 111 -39.69 -1.56 0.86
C ASP A 111 -38.96 -2.89 0.59
N SER A 112 -39.74 -3.95 0.67
CA SER A 112 -39.49 -5.37 0.86
C SER A 112 -38.85 -6.14 -0.35
N PRO A 113 -38.46 -7.42 -0.21
CA PRO A 113 -37.32 -8.04 -0.91
C PRO A 113 -37.68 -8.77 -2.21
N PRO A 114 -36.71 -8.97 -3.13
CA PRO A 114 -36.73 -10.16 -3.99
C PRO A 114 -35.32 -10.82 -4.13
N PRO A 115 -35.20 -11.92 -4.89
CA PRO A 115 -35.01 -13.27 -4.41
C PRO A 115 -33.55 -13.70 -4.25
N SER A 116 -33.34 -14.74 -3.44
CA SER A 116 -32.11 -15.52 -3.34
C SER A 116 -31.65 -16.04 -4.71
N HIS A 117 -30.59 -15.45 -5.25
CA HIS A 117 -29.80 -16.07 -6.31
C HIS A 117 -28.50 -16.63 -5.70
N PRO A 118 -28.14 -17.90 -5.99
CA PRO A 118 -26.96 -18.51 -5.39
C PRO A 118 -25.71 -17.88 -5.99
N LEU A 119 -24.85 -17.33 -5.12
CA LEU A 119 -23.46 -17.04 -5.47
C LEU A 119 -22.82 -18.35 -5.94
N LYS A 120 -22.52 -18.45 -7.25
CA LYS A 120 -21.68 -19.54 -7.76
C LYS A 120 -20.33 -19.45 -7.06
N ALA A 121 -20.07 -20.44 -6.22
CA ALA A 121 -18.75 -20.70 -5.66
C ALA A 121 -17.74 -20.77 -6.82
N VAL A 122 -16.71 -19.95 -6.76
CA VAL A 122 -15.53 -20.07 -7.63
C VAL A 122 -14.87 -21.41 -7.24
N PRO A 123 -14.74 -22.39 -8.15
CA PRO A 123 -14.10 -23.64 -7.81
C PRO A 123 -12.62 -23.37 -7.53
N ILE A 124 -12.18 -23.67 -6.32
CA ILE A 124 -10.76 -23.86 -6.02
C ILE A 124 -10.35 -25.12 -6.78
N ALA A 125 -9.71 -24.92 -7.94
CA ALA A 125 -9.10 -26.01 -8.69
C ALA A 125 -7.93 -26.55 -7.87
N VAL A 126 -8.16 -27.67 -7.19
CA VAL A 126 -7.12 -28.51 -6.62
C VAL A 126 -6.34 -29.09 -7.80
N ALA A 127 -5.01 -28.97 -7.78
CA ALA A 127 -4.14 -29.43 -8.85
C ALA A 127 -4.29 -30.94 -9.03
N ASP A 128 -4.72 -31.36 -10.23
CA ASP A 128 -4.57 -32.71 -10.73
C ASP A 128 -3.46 -32.68 -11.78
N GLU A 129 -2.44 -33.52 -11.59
CA GLU A 129 -1.31 -33.63 -12.50
C GLU A 129 -1.74 -34.50 -13.70
N GLY A 130 -2.15 -33.84 -14.78
CA GLY A 130 -2.52 -34.49 -16.03
C GLY A 130 -2.31 -33.57 -17.22
N GLU A 131 -1.30 -33.87 -18.03
CA GLU A 131 -1.11 -33.28 -19.36
C GLU A 131 -2.36 -33.52 -20.22
N SER A 132 -3.03 -32.45 -20.63
CA SER A 132 -3.90 -32.47 -21.81
C SER A 132 -3.91 -31.08 -22.45
N GLU A 133 -3.25 -30.98 -23.61
CA GLU A 133 -3.34 -29.81 -24.46
C GLU A 133 -4.72 -29.83 -25.14
N SER A 134 -5.57 -28.84 -24.83
CA SER A 134 -6.78 -28.58 -25.61
C SER A 134 -7.04 -27.06 -25.66
N GLU A 135 -7.54 -26.64 -26.81
CA GLU A 135 -7.65 -25.26 -27.31
C GLU A 135 -8.77 -24.44 -26.61
N ASP A 136 -8.73 -24.34 -25.27
CA ASP A 136 -9.67 -23.57 -24.43
C ASP A 136 -8.97 -22.42 -23.64
N ASP A 137 -7.82 -21.92 -24.12
CA ASP A 137 -7.04 -20.90 -23.39
C ASP A 137 -7.66 -19.49 -23.44
N ASP A 138 -8.63 -19.24 -24.34
CA ASP A 138 -9.27 -17.90 -24.50
C ASP A 138 -10.36 -17.60 -23.45
N LEU A 139 -10.83 -18.60 -22.70
CA LEU A 139 -11.88 -18.41 -21.67
C LEU A 139 -11.33 -18.16 -20.27
N LYS A 140 -10.03 -18.37 -20.04
CA LYS A 140 -9.48 -18.24 -18.69
C LYS A 140 -8.91 -16.84 -18.46
N PRO A 141 -9.38 -16.10 -17.43
CA PRO A 141 -8.94 -14.74 -17.19
C PRO A 141 -7.42 -14.67 -16.99
N ARG A 142 -6.79 -13.72 -17.69
CA ARG A 142 -5.36 -13.41 -17.59
C ARG A 142 -5.03 -12.87 -16.20
N GLY A 143 -3.75 -12.97 -15.82
CA GLY A 143 -3.31 -12.54 -14.49
C GLY A 143 -3.55 -13.57 -13.40
N LEU A 144 -4.27 -14.66 -13.67
CA LEU A 144 -4.47 -15.78 -12.74
C LEU A 144 -3.43 -16.88 -12.97
N THR A 145 -2.18 -16.55 -12.69
CA THR A 145 -1.03 -17.47 -12.78
C THR A 145 -0.39 -17.62 -11.40
N GLY A 146 -0.23 -18.85 -10.93
CA GLY A 146 0.42 -19.14 -9.64
C GLY A 146 1.93 -18.84 -9.69
N MET A 147 2.49 -18.42 -8.55
CA MET A 147 3.94 -18.24 -8.39
C MET A 147 4.50 -19.35 -7.51
N LYS A 148 5.69 -19.85 -7.87
CA LYS A 148 6.34 -20.93 -7.12
C LYS A 148 6.80 -20.42 -5.75
N ASN A 149 6.56 -21.19 -4.70
CA ASN A 149 7.14 -20.90 -3.38
C ASN A 149 8.59 -21.44 -3.33
N LEU A 150 9.55 -20.57 -3.01
CA LEU A 150 10.98 -20.91 -2.91
C LEU A 150 11.45 -21.05 -1.46
N GLY A 151 10.52 -21.28 -0.53
CA GLY A 151 10.77 -21.33 0.92
C GLY A 151 10.60 -19.95 1.55
N ASN A 152 9.69 -19.84 2.53
CA ASN A 152 9.28 -18.58 3.19
C ASN A 152 8.86 -17.43 2.25
N SER A 153 8.74 -17.62 0.94
CA SER A 153 8.40 -16.54 -0.02
C SER A 153 6.91 -16.27 -0.16
N CYS A 154 6.04 -16.96 0.61
CA CYS A 154 4.59 -16.84 0.47
C CYS A 154 4.07 -15.42 0.76
N TYR A 155 4.71 -14.71 1.70
CA TYR A 155 4.37 -13.31 2.00
C TYR A 155 4.60 -12.41 0.78
N MET A 156 5.73 -12.61 0.09
CA MET A 156 6.09 -11.84 -1.10
C MET A 156 5.18 -12.22 -2.26
N ASN A 157 4.90 -13.51 -2.43
CA ASN A 157 4.01 -14.00 -3.47
C ASN A 157 2.59 -13.44 -3.30
N ALA A 158 2.08 -13.35 -2.06
CA ALA A 158 0.78 -12.73 -1.79
C ALA A 158 0.78 -11.23 -2.16
N ALA A 159 1.84 -10.50 -1.80
CA ALA A 159 1.97 -9.08 -2.16
C ALA A 159 2.07 -8.87 -3.68
N LEU A 160 2.84 -9.69 -4.39
CA LEU A 160 3.00 -9.61 -5.85
C LEU A 160 1.68 -9.91 -6.59
N GLN A 161 0.89 -10.89 -6.13
CA GLN A 161 -0.45 -11.16 -6.67
C GLN A 161 -1.44 -10.03 -6.40
N ALA A 162 -1.37 -9.39 -5.22
CA ALA A 162 -2.22 -8.25 -4.92
C ALA A 162 -1.91 -7.06 -5.85
N LEU A 163 -0.62 -6.80 -6.07
CA LEU A 163 -0.17 -5.74 -6.96
C LEU A 163 -0.48 -6.04 -8.44
N SER A 164 -0.34 -7.29 -8.90
CA SER A 164 -0.66 -7.67 -10.29
C SER A 164 -2.14 -7.54 -10.63
N ASN A 165 -3.01 -7.52 -9.61
CA ASN A 165 -4.45 -7.33 -9.75
C ASN A 165 -4.89 -5.87 -9.54
N CYS A 166 -3.97 -4.91 -9.56
CA CYS A 166 -4.29 -3.49 -9.56
C CYS A 166 -4.26 -2.95 -11.02
N PRO A 167 -5.42 -2.75 -11.69
CA PRO A 167 -5.46 -2.46 -13.13
C PRO A 167 -4.61 -1.27 -13.58
N PRO A 168 -4.59 -0.11 -12.87
CA PRO A 168 -3.75 1.02 -13.28
C PRO A 168 -2.26 0.70 -13.24
N LEU A 169 -1.82 -0.08 -12.24
CA LEU A 169 -0.42 -0.46 -12.06
C LEU A 169 0.00 -1.49 -13.12
N THR A 170 -0.83 -2.52 -13.31
CA THR A 170 -0.60 -3.57 -14.29
C THR A 170 -0.54 -2.99 -15.70
N GLN A 171 -1.48 -2.11 -16.06
CA GLN A 171 -1.50 -1.46 -17.37
C GLN A 171 -0.26 -0.59 -17.59
N PHE A 172 0.18 0.17 -16.59
CA PHE A 172 1.42 0.94 -16.68
C PHE A 172 2.63 0.06 -17.02
N PHE A 173 2.78 -1.10 -16.36
CA PHE A 173 3.92 -1.99 -16.62
C PHE A 173 3.81 -2.77 -17.94
N LEU A 174 2.59 -3.02 -18.43
CA LEU A 174 2.36 -3.69 -19.73
C LEU A 174 2.53 -2.74 -20.92
N GLU A 175 2.07 -1.50 -20.81
CA GLU A 175 1.97 -0.58 -21.95
C GLU A 175 3.08 0.49 -21.94
N CYS A 176 3.50 0.95 -20.76
CA CYS A 176 4.42 2.08 -20.59
C CYS A 176 5.82 1.63 -20.17
N GLY A 177 6.26 0.45 -20.63
CA GLY A 177 7.54 -0.14 -20.24
C GLY A 177 8.78 0.72 -20.46
N GLY A 178 8.77 1.59 -21.48
CA GLY A 178 9.86 2.53 -21.75
C GLY A 178 10.00 3.66 -20.73
N LEU A 179 8.98 3.92 -19.91
CA LEU A 179 9.01 4.92 -18.84
C LEU A 179 9.51 4.34 -17.51
N VAL A 180 9.69 3.02 -17.44
CA VAL A 180 10.19 2.35 -16.23
C VAL A 180 11.63 2.77 -15.98
N ARG A 181 11.84 3.49 -14.88
CA ARG A 181 13.16 3.93 -14.46
C ARG A 181 14.00 2.75 -13.99
N THR A 182 15.12 2.49 -14.66
CA THR A 182 16.05 1.39 -14.34
C THR A 182 17.43 1.88 -13.90
N ASP A 183 17.58 3.17 -13.67
CA ASP A 183 18.84 3.86 -13.34
C ASP A 183 19.34 3.55 -11.93
N LYS A 184 18.48 3.02 -11.04
CA LYS A 184 18.82 2.70 -9.65
C LYS A 184 18.81 1.20 -9.40
N LYS A 185 19.89 0.68 -8.79
CA LYS A 185 19.98 -0.70 -8.30
C LYS A 185 19.44 -0.80 -6.86
N PRO A 186 18.75 -1.88 -6.48
CA PRO A 186 18.29 -2.97 -7.37
C PRO A 186 17.17 -2.48 -8.30
N ALA A 187 17.19 -2.93 -9.56
CA ALA A 187 16.24 -2.50 -10.58
C ALA A 187 14.86 -3.17 -10.39
N LEU A 188 14.24 -2.95 -9.23
CA LEU A 188 13.01 -3.61 -8.80
C LEU A 188 11.87 -3.40 -9.80
N CYS A 189 11.74 -2.18 -10.33
CA CYS A 189 10.71 -1.88 -11.32
C CYS A 189 10.90 -2.69 -12.61
N LYS A 190 12.16 -2.96 -13.02
CA LYS A 190 12.47 -3.81 -14.17
C LYS A 190 12.15 -5.28 -13.90
N SER A 191 12.49 -5.79 -12.71
CA SER A 191 12.15 -7.16 -12.30
C SER A 191 10.63 -7.35 -12.21
N TYR A 192 9.93 -6.40 -11.62
CA TYR A 192 8.47 -6.43 -11.52
C TYR A 192 7.79 -6.32 -12.89
N GLN A 193 8.29 -5.45 -13.78
CA GLN A 193 7.80 -5.37 -15.16
C GLN A 193 7.90 -6.72 -15.88
N LYS A 194 9.04 -7.41 -15.75
CA LYS A 194 9.25 -8.74 -16.33
C LYS A 194 8.23 -9.74 -15.77
N LEU A 195 8.05 -9.77 -14.45
CA LEU A 195 7.04 -10.62 -13.81
C LEU A 195 5.63 -10.35 -14.36
N ILE A 196 5.20 -9.09 -14.43
CA ILE A 196 3.86 -8.74 -14.92
C ILE A 196 3.66 -9.15 -16.37
N SER A 197 4.70 -9.02 -17.20
CA SER A 197 4.66 -9.48 -18.60
C SER A 197 4.47 -11.00 -18.71
N GLU A 198 5.05 -11.79 -17.78
CA GLU A 198 4.89 -13.24 -17.72
C GLU A 198 3.53 -13.65 -17.15
N VAL A 199 3.10 -13.02 -16.05
CA VAL A 199 1.83 -13.32 -15.36
C VAL A 199 0.62 -13.00 -16.26
N TRP A 200 0.71 -11.96 -17.08
CA TRP A 200 -0.35 -11.52 -18.01
C TRP A 200 -0.10 -11.94 -19.47
N HIS A 201 0.86 -12.84 -19.70
CA HIS A 201 1.20 -13.32 -21.03
C HIS A 201 0.02 -14.05 -21.70
N LYS A 202 -0.07 -13.97 -23.03
CA LYS A 202 -1.16 -14.58 -23.83
C LYS A 202 -1.17 -16.11 -23.80
N LYS A 203 -0.01 -16.72 -23.57
CA LYS A 203 0.17 -18.16 -23.38
C LYS A 203 0.64 -18.36 -21.95
N ARG A 204 -0.06 -19.17 -21.14
CA ARG A 204 0.33 -19.43 -19.75
C ARG A 204 1.73 -20.04 -19.68
N PRO A 205 2.74 -19.34 -19.17
CA PRO A 205 3.98 -20.01 -18.80
C PRO A 205 3.72 -20.89 -17.56
N SER A 206 4.49 -21.96 -17.40
CA SER A 206 4.68 -22.66 -16.11
C SER A 206 4.86 -21.66 -14.96
N PRO A 207 4.57 -22.01 -13.68
CA PRO A 207 4.53 -21.06 -12.57
C PRO A 207 5.65 -20.03 -12.60
N CYS A 208 5.29 -18.75 -12.57
CA CYS A 208 6.22 -17.64 -12.75
C CYS A 208 7.25 -17.60 -11.61
N PHE A 209 8.47 -17.20 -11.96
CA PHE A 209 9.56 -16.96 -11.01
C PHE A 209 9.72 -15.46 -10.78
N PHE A 210 9.99 -15.06 -9.54
CA PHE A 210 10.38 -13.69 -9.18
C PHE A 210 11.76 -13.71 -8.52
#